data_AF-A0A2E5MBG6-F1
#
_entry.id   AF-A0A2E5MBG6-F1
#
_cell.length_a   1.000
_cell.length_b   1.000
_cell.length_c   1.000
_cell.angle_alpha   90.00
_cell.angle_beta   90.00
_cell.angle_gamma   90.00
#
_symmetry.space_group_name_H-M   'P 1'
#
loop_
_entity.id
_entity.type
_entity.pdbx_description
1 polymer ?
#
loop_
_entity_poly.entity_id
_entity_poly.type
_entity_poly.pdbx_seq_one_letter_code
_entity_poly.pdbx_strand_id
1 'polypeptide(L)'
;MYTLLKNPTFLLFFLGNIISLIGFGFNLIAISWLVLEKTNSEFALGKIMASATAPGLALALFAGVIIDKVNRKWLLVVLDIFRMFVVIGFLFAMHYYEFQLWLLYPVAILVGLGNS
;
A
#
# COMPACT_ATOMS: atom_id res chain seq x y z
N MET A 1 -10.11 -16.19 -23.91
CA MET A 1 -9.02 -16.20 -22.90
C MET A 1 -7.63 -16.20 -23.54
N TYR A 2 -7.27 -17.21 -24.34
CA TYR A 2 -5.93 -17.32 -24.97
C TYR A 2 -5.54 -16.17 -25.91
N THR A 3 -6.52 -15.48 -26.52
CA THR A 3 -6.27 -14.34 -27.41
C THR A 3 -5.76 -13.11 -26.67
N LEU A 4 -6.11 -12.95 -25.38
CA LEU A 4 -5.66 -11.82 -24.55
C LEU A 4 -4.19 -11.99 -24.12
N LEU A 5 -3.79 -13.22 -23.78
CA LEU A 5 -2.42 -13.58 -23.43
C LEU A 5 -1.42 -13.41 -24.58
N LYS A 6 -1.89 -13.31 -25.83
CA LYS A 6 -1.04 -13.02 -27.00
C LYS A 6 -0.76 -11.53 -27.20
N ASN A 7 -1.50 -10.64 -26.51
CA ASN A 7 -1.25 -9.21 -26.60
C ASN A 7 -0.09 -8.84 -25.64
N PRO A 8 1.04 -8.33 -26.15
CA PRO A 8 2.22 -8.05 -25.32
C PRO A 8 1.96 -7.00 -24.25
N THR A 9 1.10 -6.00 -24.52
CA THR A 9 0.72 -4.98 -23.55
C THR A 9 -0.09 -5.58 -22.39
N PHE A 10 -1.02 -6.49 -22.70
CA PHE A 10 -1.79 -7.19 -21.67
C PHE A 10 -0.90 -8.13 -20.86
N LEU A 11 0.00 -8.87 -21.51
CA LEU A 11 0.90 -9.80 -20.84
C LEU A 11 1.85 -9.06 -19.87
N LEU A 12 2.42 -7.93 -20.28
CA LEU A 12 3.25 -7.08 -19.41
C LEU A 12 2.46 -6.55 -18.21
N PHE A 13 1.23 -6.07 -18.43
CA PHE A 13 0.36 -5.64 -17.34
C PHE A 13 0.03 -6.78 -16.37
N PHE A 14 -0.32 -7.95 -16.90
CA PHE A 14 -0.69 -9.13 -16.12
C PHE A 14 0.48 -9.64 -15.27
N LEU A 15 1.67 -9.77 -15.85
CA LEU A 15 2.87 -10.18 -15.12
C LEU A 15 3.28 -9.14 -14.08
N GLY A 16 3.23 -7.85 -14.42
CA GLY A 16 3.46 -6.76 -13.48
C GLY A 16 2.50 -6.80 -12.29
N ASN A 17 1.23 -7.11 -12.54
CA ASN A 17 0.22 -7.27 -11.50
C ASN A 17 0.52 -8.46 -10.58
N ILE A 18 0.90 -9.63 -11.14
CA ILE A 18 1.29 -10.81 -10.35
C ILE A 18 2.47 -10.49 -9.43
N ILE A 19 3.54 -9.88 -9.98
CA ILE A 19 4.73 -9.52 -9.20
C ILE A 19 4.37 -8.54 -8.09
N SER A 20 3.51 -7.56 -8.39
CA SER A 20 3.02 -6.59 -7.40
C SER A 20 2.22 -7.26 -6.28
N LEU A 21 1.36 -8.23 -6.62
CA LEU A 21 0.56 -8.98 -5.65
C LEU A 21 1.46 -9.80 -4.71
N ILE A 22 2.49 -10.43 -5.25
CA ILE A 22 3.48 -11.17 -4.47
C ILE A 22 4.25 -10.22 -3.54
N GLY A 23 4.74 -9.10 -4.08
CA GLY A 23 5.43 -8.08 -3.29
C GLY A 23 4.58 -7.54 -2.14
N PHE A 24 3.29 -7.32 -2.38
CA PHE A 24 2.34 -6.92 -1.34
C PHE A 24 2.19 -7.98 -0.26
N GLY A 25 2.07 -9.26 -0.62
CA GLY A 25 2.03 -10.36 0.35
C GLY A 25 3.27 -10.43 1.24
N PHE A 26 4.46 -10.30 0.65
CA PHE A 26 5.71 -10.25 1.42
C PHE A 26 5.78 -9.02 2.33
N ASN A 27 5.32 -7.85 1.85
CA ASN A 27 5.28 -6.64 2.66
C ASN A 27 4.38 -6.80 3.89
N LEU A 28 3.20 -7.42 3.70
CA LEU A 28 2.27 -7.72 4.78
C LEU A 28 2.90 -8.61 5.86
N ILE A 29 3.60 -9.67 5.45
CA ILE A 29 4.31 -10.58 6.36
C ILE A 29 5.43 -9.83 7.09
N ALA A 30 6.25 -9.07 6.37
CA ALA A 30 7.38 -8.33 6.94
C ALA A 30 6.94 -7.28 7.97
N ILE A 31 5.90 -6.49 7.66
CA ILE A 31 5.35 -5.50 8.60
C ILE A 31 4.76 -6.22 9.83
N SER A 32 4.02 -7.30 9.61
CA SER A 32 3.40 -8.04 10.72
C SER A 32 4.45 -8.60 11.67
N TRP A 33 5.52 -9.17 11.13
CA TRP A 33 6.65 -9.66 11.90
C TRP A 33 7.37 -8.52 12.64
N LEU A 34 7.72 -7.44 11.95
CA LEU A 34 8.47 -6.32 12.54
C LEU A 34 7.72 -5.70 13.74
N VAL A 35 6.41 -5.54 13.61
CA VAL A 35 5.58 -5.00 14.69
C VAL A 35 5.56 -5.96 15.88
N LEU A 36 5.33 -7.24 15.65
CA LEU A 36 5.33 -8.24 16.72
C LEU A 36 6.68 -8.31 17.42
N GLU A 37 7.79 -8.31 16.68
CA GLU A 37 9.14 -8.35 17.24
C GLU A 37 9.46 -7.11 18.09
N LYS A 38 9.08 -5.92 17.62
CA LYS A 38 9.39 -4.66 18.30
C LYS A 38 8.43 -4.29 19.42
N THR A 39 7.17 -4.70 19.35
CA THR A 39 6.16 -4.33 20.35
C THR A 39 5.64 -5.49 21.20
N ASN A 40 5.91 -6.75 20.85
CA ASN A 40 5.37 -7.94 21.49
C ASN A 40 3.85 -7.90 21.72
N SER A 41 3.12 -7.13 20.89
CA SER A 41 1.70 -6.84 21.09
C SER A 41 0.90 -7.08 19.82
N GLU A 42 0.06 -8.12 19.85
CA GLU A 42 -0.90 -8.42 18.78
C GLU A 42 -1.93 -7.28 18.59
N PHE A 43 -2.25 -6.56 19.67
CA PHE A 43 -3.15 -5.40 19.61
C PHE A 43 -2.54 -4.22 18.84
N ALA A 44 -1.23 -4.00 18.96
CA ALA A 44 -0.53 -2.99 18.16
C ALA A 44 -0.56 -3.32 16.67
N LEU A 45 -0.34 -4.59 16.31
CA LEU A 45 -0.45 -5.07 14.95
C LEU A 45 -1.86 -4.87 14.38
N GLY A 46 -2.90 -5.24 15.14
CA GLY A 46 -4.30 -5.06 14.73
C GLY A 46 -4.64 -3.60 14.42
N LYS A 47 -4.15 -2.65 15.24
CA LYS A 47 -4.34 -1.21 15.00
C LYS A 47 -3.66 -0.72 13.71
N ILE A 48 -2.44 -1.18 13.44
CA ILE A 48 -1.70 -0.83 12.23
C ILE A 48 -2.42 -1.39 10.99
N MET A 49 -2.86 -2.64 11.03
CA MET A 49 -3.63 -3.29 9.97
C MET A 49 -4.96 -2.59 9.70
N ALA A 50 -5.69 -2.20 10.76
CA ALA A 50 -6.92 -1.43 10.65
C ALA A 50 -6.66 -0.04 10.04
N SER A 51 -5.57 0.62 10.43
CA SER A 51 -5.19 1.91 9.84
C SER A 51 -4.82 1.80 8.36
N ALA A 52 -4.26 0.68 7.90
CA ALA A 52 -3.99 0.46 6.48
C ALA A 52 -5.27 0.30 5.64
N THR A 53 -6.27 -0.40 6.18
CA THR A 53 -7.46 -0.80 5.41
C THR A 53 -8.64 0.17 5.54
N ALA A 54 -8.83 0.80 6.70
CA ALA A 54 -9.96 1.71 6.95
C ALA A 54 -10.05 2.90 5.97
N PRO A 55 -8.94 3.57 5.60
CA PRO A 55 -8.97 4.67 4.63
C PRO A 55 -9.38 4.18 3.24
N GLY A 56 -8.91 3.00 2.83
CA GLY A 56 -9.26 2.38 1.55
C GLY A 56 -10.75 2.04 1.49
N LEU A 57 -11.29 1.48 2.56
CA LEU A 57 -12.73 1.20 2.69
C LEU A 57 -13.57 2.47 2.65
N ALA A 58 -13.16 3.53 3.38
CA ALA A 58 -13.85 4.81 3.34
C ALA A 58 -13.85 5.40 1.92
N LEU A 59 -12.70 5.41 1.25
CA LEU A 59 -12.60 5.88 -0.14
C LEU A 59 -13.37 5.01 -1.11
N ALA A 60 -13.43 3.68 -0.92
CA ALA A 60 -14.20 2.77 -1.78
C ALA A 60 -15.70 3.12 -1.81
N LEU A 61 -16.26 3.59 -0.68
CA LEU A 61 -17.65 4.06 -0.61
C LEU A 61 -17.89 5.31 -1.48
N PHE A 62 -16.88 6.20 -1.58
CA PHE A 62 -16.95 7.42 -2.39
C PHE A 62 -16.35 7.24 -3.80
N ALA A 63 -15.68 6.13 -4.07
CA ALA A 63 -14.92 5.88 -5.28
C ALA A 63 -15.80 5.97 -6.53
N GLY A 64 -17.05 5.49 -6.46
CA GLY A 64 -18.01 5.60 -7.56
C GLY A 64 -18.28 7.04 -8.01
N VAL A 65 -18.33 7.98 -7.07
CA VAL A 65 -18.62 9.41 -7.39
C VAL A 65 -17.36 10.15 -7.84
N ILE A 66 -16.20 9.77 -7.29
CA ILE A 66 -14.93 10.42 -7.57
C ILE A 66 -14.37 9.96 -8.93
N ILE A 67 -14.37 8.64 -9.19
CA ILE A 67 -13.77 8.04 -10.40
C ILE A 67 -14.43 8.55 -11.68
N ASP A 68 -15.73 8.85 -11.66
CA ASP A 68 -16.44 9.38 -12.83
C ASP A 68 -16.06 10.84 -13.14
N LYS A 69 -15.41 11.55 -12.22
CA LYS A 69 -15.06 12.97 -12.36
C LYS A 69 -13.57 13.25 -12.52
N VAL A 70 -12.68 12.29 -12.25
CA VAL A 70 -11.23 12.48 -12.36
C VAL A 70 -10.58 11.52 -13.34
N ASN A 71 -9.53 11.98 -13.99
CA ASN A 71 -8.70 11.12 -14.84
C ASN A 71 -7.95 10.11 -13.97
N ARG A 72 -8.48 8.87 -13.92
CA ARG A 72 -7.98 7.73 -13.13
C ARG A 72 -6.45 7.54 -13.23
N LYS A 73 -5.88 7.77 -14.42
CA LYS A 73 -4.43 7.62 -14.66
C LYS A 73 -3.62 8.61 -13.82
N TRP A 74 -4.00 9.89 -13.81
CA TRP A 74 -3.28 10.92 -13.07
C TRP A 74 -3.50 10.83 -11.56
N LEU A 75 -4.69 10.40 -11.14
CA LEU A 75 -4.97 10.15 -9.73
C LEU A 75 -4.03 9.08 -9.14
N LEU A 76 -3.89 7.94 -9.83
CA LEU A 76 -2.99 6.87 -9.41
C LEU A 76 -1.52 7.32 -9.38
N VAL A 77 -1.07 8.07 -10.40
CA VAL A 77 0.30 8.60 -10.45
C VAL A 77 0.59 9.54 -9.27
N VAL A 78 -0.34 10.44 -8.93
CA VAL A 78 -0.17 11.36 -7.80
C VAL A 78 -0.11 10.61 -6.48
N LEU A 79 -0.96 9.60 -6.28
CA LEU A 79 -0.97 8.77 -5.07
C LEU A 79 0.33 7.97 -4.93
N ASP A 80 0.84 7.38 -6.01
CA ASP A 80 2.11 6.63 -5.98
C ASP A 80 3.32 7.53 -5.70
N ILE A 81 3.37 8.72 -6.30
CA ILE A 81 4.43 9.71 -6.02
C ILE A 81 4.38 10.12 -4.53
N PHE A 82 3.18 10.43 -4.02
CA PHE A 82 3.01 10.77 -2.61
C PHE A 82 3.45 9.62 -1.69
N ARG A 83 3.08 8.37 -2.02
CA ARG A 83 3.49 7.18 -1.28
C ARG A 83 5.02 7.01 -1.27
N MET A 84 5.68 7.25 -2.40
CA MET A 84 7.14 7.19 -2.51
C MET A 84 7.81 8.15 -1.51
N PHE A 85 7.35 9.40 -1.43
CA PHE A 85 7.90 10.37 -0.48
C PHE A 85 7.72 9.95 0.98
N VAL A 86 6.57 9.37 1.34
CA VAL A 86 6.33 8.94 2.73
C VAL A 86 7.17 7.73 3.10
N VAL A 87 7.34 6.75 2.20
CA VAL A 87 8.21 5.59 2.45
C VAL A 87 9.67 6.04 2.59
N ILE A 88 10.16 6.93 1.73
CA ILE A 88 11.52 7.48 1.82
C ILE A 88 11.70 8.25 3.13
N GLY A 89 10.74 9.09 3.51
CA GLY A 89 10.76 9.82 4.78
C GLY A 89 10.80 8.89 6.00
N PHE A 90 10.05 7.79 5.95
CA PHE A 90 10.06 6.77 7.01
C PHE A 90 11.42 6.05 7.10
N LEU A 91 12.01 5.65 5.97
CA LEU A 91 13.34 5.03 5.96
C LEU A 91 14.42 5.97 6.49
N PHE A 92 14.35 7.26 6.13
CA PHE A 92 15.22 8.29 6.70
C PHE A 92 15.01 8.43 8.21
N ALA A 93 13.77 8.51 8.67
CA ALA A 93 13.47 8.63 10.11
C ALA A 93 13.98 7.43 10.92
N MET A 94 13.83 6.20 10.39
CA MET A 94 14.41 5.00 11.01
C MET A 94 15.94 5.00 11.08
N HIS A 95 16.61 5.68 10.16
CA HIS A 95 18.08 5.77 10.16
C HIS A 95 18.60 6.70 11.27
N TYR A 96 17.87 7.77 11.58
CA TYR A 96 18.27 8.79 12.56
C TYR A 96 17.66 8.61 13.96
N TYR A 97 16.49 7.97 14.07
CA TYR A 97 15.78 7.76 15.33
C TYR A 97 15.53 6.27 15.58
N GLU A 98 15.56 5.84 16.84
CA GLU A 98 15.14 4.49 17.21
C GLU A 98 13.69 4.20 16.78
N PHE A 99 13.37 2.93 16.53
CA PHE A 99 12.08 2.50 16.00
C PHE A 99 10.90 3.00 16.85
N GLN A 100 10.15 3.96 16.31
CA GLN A 100 8.93 4.48 16.92
C GLN A 100 7.70 4.00 16.16
N LEU A 101 6.82 3.27 16.85
CA LEU A 101 5.60 2.70 16.27
C LEU A 101 4.67 3.75 15.62
N TRP A 102 4.68 4.98 16.14
CA TRP A 102 3.84 6.08 15.62
C TRP A 102 4.14 6.45 14.17
N LEU A 103 5.40 6.33 13.73
CA LEU A 103 5.81 6.59 12.35
C LEU A 103 5.31 5.53 11.36
N LEU A 104 4.90 4.35 11.85
CA LEU A 104 4.43 3.25 11.01
C LEU A 104 2.98 3.43 10.55
N TYR A 105 2.14 4.11 11.34
CA TYR A 105 0.73 4.35 11.02
C TYR A 105 0.51 5.10 9.69
N PRO A 106 1.15 6.26 9.44
CA PRO A 106 0.98 6.97 8.16
C PRO A 106 1.50 6.15 6.96
N VAL A 107 2.57 5.37 7.15
CA VAL A 107 3.07 4.46 6.10
C VAL A 107 2.04 3.37 5.80
N ALA A 108 1.48 2.74 6.82
CA ALA A 108 0.48 1.69 6.70
C ALA A 108 -0.79 2.19 5.98
N ILE A 109 -1.29 3.37 6.37
CA ILE A 109 -2.41 4.05 5.71
C ILE A 109 -2.16 4.22 4.20
N LEU A 110 -1.00 4.74 3.82
CA LEU A 110 -0.72 5.07 2.41
C LEU A 110 -0.41 3.84 1.56
N VAL A 111 0.21 2.82 2.14
CA VAL A 111 0.39 1.53 1.46
C VAL A 111 -0.96 0.88 1.19
N GLY A 112 -1.89 0.92 2.16
CA GLY A 112 -3.23 0.37 1.96
C GLY A 112 -4.05 1.11 0.91
N LEU A 113 -3.93 2.44 0.83
CA LEU A 113 -4.61 3.25 -0.18
C LEU A 113 -4.14 2.97 -1.62
N GLY A 114 -2.87 2.65 -1.83
CA GLY A 114 -2.34 2.39 -3.17
C GLY A 114 -2.70 1.02 -3.75
N ASN A 115 -3.30 0.14 -2.95
CA ASN A 115 -3.66 -1.23 -3.34
C ASN A 115 -5.18 -1.46 -3.43
N SER A 116 -5.99 -0.41 -3.24
CA SER A 116 -7.47 -0.42 -3.31
C SER A 116 -7.97 0.38 -4.51
#